data_AF-A0A9W3BEC1-F1
#
_entry.id   AF-A0A9W3BEC1-F1
#
_cell.length_a   1.000
_cell.length_b   1.000
_cell.length_c   1.000
_cell.angle_alpha   90.00
_cell.angle_beta   90.00
_cell.angle_gamma   90.00
#
_symmetry.space_group_name_H-M   'P 1'
#
loop_
_entity.id
_entity.type
_entity.pdbx_description
1 polymer ?
#
loop_
_entity_poly.entity_id
_entity_poly.type
_entity_poly.pdbx_seq_one_letter_code
_entity_poly.pdbx_strand_id
1 'polypeptide(L)'
;MTRPSTMTIRLTVFLIVMIVVTAQEAPSTRNLLNFLSMVSGVFHNKKQVNRELVAENSESETEHDFLKVIWQVVNIPQLAPAITMYHEERDGGDVFRKQIWVISEANQVIHIQPLNVTSVGSDDWSNVVLEPAKDQCEIVFQPVEPDVYMGTIPDCTRDSEVTQLPYYGFTVTCHSVNTLIYFQSSREAISKLPYVFKNTQRFLLPDSLTQTSRDFVPPCGYN
;
A
#
# COMPACT_ATOMS: atom_id res chain seq x y z
N MET A 1 -55.31 -52.36 32.36
CA MET A 1 -54.36 -51.67 33.27
C MET A 1 -53.19 -52.63 33.45
N THR A 2 -51.92 -52.38 33.13
CA THR A 2 -51.11 -51.20 32.76
C THR A 2 -49.81 -51.73 32.12
N ARG A 3 -49.25 -50.98 31.16
CA ARG A 3 -48.12 -51.32 30.26
C ARG A 3 -46.80 -51.69 30.97
N PRO A 4 -45.91 -52.49 30.34
CA PRO A 4 -44.47 -52.36 30.53
C PRO A 4 -43.93 -51.21 29.67
N SER A 5 -43.17 -50.32 30.29
CA SER A 5 -42.49 -49.18 29.67
C SER A 5 -41.21 -49.64 28.95
N THR A 6 -41.28 -49.76 27.62
CA THR A 6 -40.12 -49.77 26.74
C THR A 6 -39.54 -48.36 26.69
N MET A 7 -38.41 -48.17 27.38
CA MET A 7 -37.64 -46.92 27.33
C MET A 7 -36.97 -46.82 25.95
N THR A 8 -37.59 -46.05 25.07
CA THR A 8 -37.09 -45.78 23.72
C THR A 8 -35.86 -44.87 23.81
N ILE A 9 -34.72 -45.39 23.34
CA ILE A 9 -33.50 -44.63 23.09
C ILE A 9 -33.82 -43.57 22.01
N ARG A 10 -33.95 -42.30 22.40
CA ARG A 10 -33.97 -41.18 21.44
C ARG A 10 -32.54 -40.67 21.26
N LEU A 11 -31.85 -41.30 20.33
CA LEU A 11 -30.61 -40.80 19.75
C LEU A 11 -30.93 -39.47 19.06
N THR A 12 -30.64 -38.36 19.72
CA THR A 12 -30.82 -37.03 19.15
C THR A 12 -29.60 -36.76 18.28
N VAL A 13 -29.72 -37.06 16.99
CA VAL A 13 -28.72 -36.71 15.97
C VAL A 13 -28.72 -35.19 15.85
N PHE A 14 -27.81 -34.53 16.57
CA PHE A 14 -27.46 -33.14 16.32
C PHE A 14 -26.68 -33.08 15.02
N LEU A 15 -27.39 -32.85 13.92
CA LEU A 15 -26.80 -32.50 12.63
C LEU A 15 -26.24 -31.07 12.76
N ILE A 16 -24.96 -30.96 13.15
CA ILE A 16 -24.21 -29.72 13.01
C ILE A 16 -23.97 -29.55 11.50
N VAL A 17 -24.84 -28.79 10.86
CA VAL A 17 -24.56 -28.22 9.54
C VAL A 17 -23.43 -27.22 9.76
N MET A 18 -22.19 -27.67 9.64
CA MET A 18 -21.06 -26.79 9.39
C MET A 18 -21.35 -26.10 8.05
N ILE A 19 -21.90 -24.89 8.13
CA ILE A 19 -21.79 -23.94 7.03
C ILE A 19 -20.30 -23.64 6.93
N VAL A 20 -19.62 -24.34 6.03
CA VAL A 20 -18.33 -23.90 5.51
C VAL A 20 -18.65 -22.60 4.79
N VAL A 21 -18.49 -21.47 5.48
CA VAL A 21 -18.37 -20.18 4.82
C VAL A 21 -17.03 -20.26 4.11
N THR A 22 -17.04 -20.74 2.87
CA THR A 22 -15.96 -20.42 1.94
C THR A 22 -15.99 -18.90 1.85
N ALA A 23 -15.04 -18.23 2.51
CA ALA A 23 -14.74 -16.83 2.26
C ALA A 23 -14.26 -16.74 0.81
N GLN A 24 -15.21 -16.69 -0.11
CA GLN A 24 -14.95 -16.39 -1.50
C GLN A 24 -14.70 -14.88 -1.52
N GLU A 25 -13.46 -14.50 -1.75
CA GLU A 25 -13.02 -13.11 -1.76
C GLU A 25 -13.90 -12.29 -2.68
N ALA A 26 -14.27 -11.09 -2.23
CA ALA A 26 -14.85 -10.13 -3.14
C ALA A 26 -13.82 -9.85 -4.25
N PRO A 27 -14.19 -9.95 -5.53
CA PRO A 27 -13.28 -9.57 -6.62
C PRO A 27 -12.76 -8.15 -6.38
N SER A 28 -11.49 -7.90 -6.75
CA SER A 28 -10.87 -6.59 -6.61
C SER A 28 -11.78 -5.52 -7.19
N THR A 29 -12.18 -4.54 -6.38
CA THR A 29 -13.12 -3.53 -6.87
C THR A 29 -12.42 -2.62 -7.86
N ARG A 30 -13.22 -1.93 -8.68
CA ARG A 30 -12.70 -0.93 -9.62
C ARG A 30 -11.89 0.18 -8.94
N ASN A 31 -12.25 0.56 -7.72
CA ASN A 31 -11.54 1.58 -6.94
C ASN A 31 -10.12 1.10 -6.60
N LEU A 32 -9.99 -0.10 -6.03
CA LEU A 32 -8.69 -0.71 -5.76
C LEU A 32 -7.85 -0.87 -7.04
N LEU A 33 -8.43 -1.35 -8.15
CA LEU A 33 -7.70 -1.50 -9.41
C LEU A 33 -7.24 -0.14 -9.98
N ASN A 34 -8.08 0.90 -9.90
CA ASN A 34 -7.69 2.26 -10.27
C ASN A 34 -6.50 2.72 -9.42
N PHE A 35 -6.61 2.66 -8.09
CA PHE A 35 -5.54 3.03 -7.18
C PHE A 35 -4.23 2.30 -7.50
N LEU A 36 -4.27 0.97 -7.59
CA LEU A 36 -3.09 0.15 -7.89
C LEU A 36 -2.44 0.55 -9.22
N SER A 37 -3.24 0.76 -10.27
CA SER A 37 -2.72 1.15 -11.59
C SER A 37 -2.07 2.54 -11.61
N MET A 38 -2.53 3.43 -10.72
CA MET A 38 -1.98 4.78 -10.60
C MET A 38 -0.62 4.78 -9.89
N VAL A 39 -0.50 4.01 -8.81
CA VAL A 39 0.73 3.95 -7.99
C VAL A 39 1.75 2.95 -8.52
N SER A 40 1.36 1.96 -9.33
CA SER A 40 2.27 0.93 -9.85
C SER A 40 3.23 1.52 -10.89
N GLY A 41 4.50 1.70 -10.51
CA GLY A 41 5.53 2.27 -11.37
C GLY A 41 6.77 2.78 -10.64
N VAL A 42 7.56 3.56 -11.37
CA VAL A 42 8.75 4.26 -10.91
C VAL A 42 8.46 5.75 -10.87
N PHE A 43 8.78 6.38 -9.73
CA PHE A 43 8.59 7.80 -9.50
C PHE A 43 9.87 8.43 -8.97
N HIS A 44 10.12 9.69 -9.32
CA HIS A 44 11.24 10.44 -8.74
C HIS A 44 10.98 11.96 -8.71
N ASN A 45 11.66 12.68 -7.84
CA ASN A 45 11.55 14.13 -7.72
C ASN A 45 12.61 14.92 -8.52
N LYS A 46 13.30 14.30 -9.51
CA LYS A 46 14.36 14.96 -10.31
C LYS A 46 14.00 16.36 -10.81
N LYS A 47 12.76 16.57 -11.27
CA LYS A 47 12.30 17.87 -11.78
C LYS A 47 12.21 18.94 -10.68
N GLN A 48 11.93 18.57 -9.44
CA GLN A 48 11.92 19.47 -8.28
C GLN A 48 13.34 19.91 -7.96
N VAL A 49 14.25 18.96 -7.72
CA VAL A 49 15.67 19.21 -7.46
C VAL A 49 16.33 20.07 -8.55
N ASN A 50 16.09 19.73 -9.82
CA ASN A 50 16.64 20.52 -10.93
C ASN A 50 16.13 21.97 -10.97
N ARG A 51 14.89 22.24 -10.52
CA ARG A 51 14.36 23.61 -10.47
C ARG A 51 15.02 24.42 -9.36
N GLU A 52 15.34 23.79 -8.22
CA GLU A 52 16.04 24.43 -7.12
C GLU A 52 17.46 24.84 -7.52
N LEU A 53 18.22 23.94 -8.15
CA LEU A 53 19.55 24.24 -8.69
C LEU A 53 19.54 25.44 -9.65
N VAL A 54 18.56 25.48 -10.56
CA VAL A 54 18.43 26.59 -11.52
C VAL A 54 17.97 27.88 -10.86
N ALA A 55 17.07 27.82 -9.89
CA ALA A 55 16.52 29.00 -9.22
C ALA A 55 17.52 29.67 -8.29
N GLU A 56 18.38 28.89 -7.63
CA GLU A 56 19.32 29.40 -6.62
C GLU A 56 20.66 29.88 -7.23
N ASN A 57 20.86 29.71 -8.55
CA ASN A 57 22.19 29.84 -9.18
C ASN A 57 23.28 29.06 -8.41
N SER A 58 22.87 27.98 -7.74
CA SER A 58 23.70 27.19 -6.84
C SER A 58 24.11 25.92 -7.56
N GLU A 59 25.42 25.65 -7.60
CA GLU A 59 25.95 24.41 -8.19
C GLU A 59 25.94 23.24 -7.19
N SER A 60 25.60 23.48 -5.91
CA SER A 60 25.90 22.49 -4.85
C SER A 60 24.85 22.30 -3.76
N GLU A 61 23.86 23.17 -3.63
CA GLU A 61 22.85 23.05 -2.56
C GLU A 61 21.44 23.06 -3.12
N THR A 62 20.62 22.10 -2.68
CA THR A 62 19.18 22.02 -2.92
C THR A 62 18.46 21.80 -1.60
N GLU A 63 17.25 22.30 -1.48
CA GLU A 63 16.39 22.04 -0.31
C GLU A 63 16.03 20.56 -0.23
N HIS A 64 15.82 19.92 -1.39
CA HIS A 64 15.38 18.53 -1.49
C HIS A 64 16.49 17.59 -1.98
N ASP A 65 16.55 16.39 -1.40
CA ASP A 65 17.40 15.30 -1.90
C ASP A 65 16.79 14.67 -3.16
N PHE A 66 17.60 14.07 -4.02
CA PHE A 66 17.10 13.31 -5.16
C PHE A 66 16.64 11.92 -4.72
N LEU A 67 15.33 11.74 -4.69
CA LEU A 67 14.67 10.51 -4.26
C LEU A 67 13.98 9.80 -5.42
N LYS A 68 14.10 8.47 -5.43
CA LYS A 68 13.40 7.56 -6.33
C LYS A 68 12.56 6.57 -5.53
N VAL A 69 11.31 6.40 -5.93
CA VAL A 69 10.36 5.46 -5.33
C VAL A 69 9.92 4.45 -6.38
N ILE A 70 9.84 3.19 -6.00
CA ILE A 70 9.37 2.09 -6.85
C ILE A 70 8.23 1.39 -6.12
N TRP A 71 7.11 1.26 -6.82
CA TRP A 71 5.94 0.50 -6.38
C TRP A 71 5.57 -0.51 -7.45
N GLN A 72 5.55 -1.80 -7.11
CA GLN A 72 5.23 -2.85 -8.06
C GLN A 72 4.32 -3.88 -7.42
N VAL A 73 3.20 -4.20 -8.04
CA VAL A 73 2.38 -5.33 -7.58
C VAL A 73 3.18 -6.63 -7.78
N VAL A 74 3.30 -7.40 -6.71
CA VAL A 74 4.03 -8.67 -6.68
C VAL A 74 3.14 -9.75 -6.08
N ASN A 75 3.42 -11.01 -6.40
CA ASN A 75 2.76 -12.14 -5.76
C ASN A 75 3.70 -12.75 -4.72
N ILE A 76 3.27 -12.77 -3.46
CA ILE A 76 4.02 -13.37 -2.36
C ILE A 76 3.23 -14.58 -1.86
N PRO A 77 3.69 -15.82 -2.16
CA PRO A 77 2.93 -17.04 -1.85
C PRO A 77 2.53 -17.18 -0.38
N GLN A 78 3.39 -16.80 0.56
CA GLN A 78 3.12 -16.88 2.00
C GLN A 78 2.07 -15.89 2.51
N LEU A 79 1.74 -14.86 1.71
CA LEU A 79 0.69 -13.89 2.01
C LEU A 79 -0.57 -14.11 1.17
N ALA A 80 -0.58 -15.08 0.27
CA ALA A 80 -1.74 -15.39 -0.54
C ALA A 80 -2.94 -15.76 0.35
N PRO A 81 -4.16 -15.28 0.03
CA PRO A 81 -4.55 -14.62 -1.22
C PRO A 81 -4.40 -13.07 -1.25
N ALA A 82 -3.75 -12.45 -0.26
CA ALA A 82 -3.70 -11.00 -0.17
C ALA A 82 -3.01 -10.32 -1.37
N ILE A 83 -3.46 -9.11 -1.70
CA ILE A 83 -2.83 -8.27 -2.73
C ILE A 83 -1.59 -7.62 -2.13
N THR A 84 -0.43 -7.85 -2.74
CA THR A 84 0.84 -7.33 -2.25
C THR A 84 1.54 -6.42 -3.25
N MET A 85 2.21 -5.40 -2.73
CA MET A 85 3.00 -4.47 -3.53
C MET A 85 4.39 -4.32 -2.92
N TYR A 86 5.42 -4.51 -3.74
CA TYR A 86 6.79 -4.15 -3.39
C TYR A 86 6.93 -2.64 -3.38
N HIS A 87 7.54 -2.11 -2.32
CA HIS A 87 7.86 -0.71 -2.13
C HIS A 87 9.36 -0.55 -1.87
N GLU A 88 10.02 0.29 -2.66
CA GLU A 88 11.43 0.64 -2.48
C GLU A 88 11.64 2.14 -2.57
N GLU A 89 12.40 2.70 -1.63
CA GLU A 89 12.87 4.09 -1.68
C GLU A 89 14.40 4.11 -1.81
N ARG A 90 14.89 5.00 -2.69
CA ARG A 90 16.31 5.23 -2.93
C ARG A 90 16.67 6.69 -2.83
N ASP A 91 17.87 6.94 -2.31
CA ASP A 91 18.55 8.23 -2.32
C ASP A 91 19.87 8.07 -3.07
N GLY A 92 20.11 8.87 -4.11
CA GLY A 92 21.37 8.82 -4.88
C GLY A 92 21.69 7.46 -5.57
N GLY A 93 20.78 6.49 -5.54
CA GLY A 93 20.99 5.12 -6.05
C GLY A 93 21.00 4.05 -4.95
N ASP A 94 21.27 4.44 -3.71
CA ASP A 94 21.30 3.58 -2.54
C ASP A 94 19.89 3.31 -2.03
N VAL A 95 19.60 2.04 -1.75
CA VAL A 95 18.30 1.64 -1.20
C VAL A 95 18.33 1.77 0.32
N PHE A 96 17.48 2.65 0.86
CA PHE A 96 17.38 2.85 2.32
C PHE A 96 16.08 2.31 2.91
N ARG A 97 15.08 1.98 2.09
CA ARG A 97 13.84 1.35 2.52
C ARG A 97 13.37 0.29 1.52
N LYS A 98 13.04 -0.89 2.04
CA LYS A 98 12.37 -1.99 1.30
C LYS A 98 11.22 -2.54 2.13
N GLN A 99 10.05 -2.58 1.52
CA GLN A 99 8.84 -3.05 2.17
C GLN A 99 7.97 -3.86 1.22
N ILE A 100 7.15 -4.74 1.81
CA ILE A 100 5.96 -5.30 1.19
C ILE A 100 4.76 -4.63 1.81
N TRP A 101 3.91 -4.08 0.96
CA TRP A 101 2.64 -3.49 1.34
C TRP A 101 1.55 -4.52 1.11
N VAL A 102 0.86 -4.92 2.17
CA VAL A 102 -0.36 -5.74 2.08
C VAL A 102 -1.53 -4.78 1.93
N ILE A 103 -2.28 -4.91 0.84
CA ILE A 103 -3.30 -3.94 0.42
C ILE A 103 -4.67 -4.58 0.50
N SER A 104 -5.61 -3.87 1.11
CA SER A 104 -7.02 -4.25 1.14
C SER A 104 -7.90 -3.03 0.89
N GLU A 105 -9.18 -3.28 0.60
CA GLU A 105 -10.19 -2.24 0.47
C GLU A 105 -11.38 -2.53 1.37
N ALA A 106 -11.80 -1.52 2.13
CA ALA A 106 -13.01 -1.56 2.94
C ALA A 106 -13.72 -0.21 2.86
N ASN A 107 -15.04 -0.22 2.58
CA ASN A 107 -15.84 1.00 2.51
C ASN A 107 -15.26 2.09 1.56
N GLN A 108 -14.73 1.70 0.39
CA GLN A 108 -14.04 2.57 -0.58
C GLN A 108 -12.72 3.19 -0.09
N VAL A 109 -12.25 2.83 1.10
CA VAL A 109 -10.95 3.21 1.64
C VAL A 109 -9.95 2.10 1.33
N ILE A 110 -8.79 2.47 0.80
CA ILE A 110 -7.67 1.56 0.60
C ILE A 110 -6.82 1.55 1.86
N HIS A 111 -6.57 0.36 2.39
CA HIS A 111 -5.82 0.12 3.61
C HIS A 111 -4.52 -0.59 3.25
N ILE A 112 -3.39 -0.08 3.75
CA ILE A 112 -2.06 -0.58 3.46
C ILE A 112 -1.34 -0.88 4.77
N GLN A 113 -0.99 -2.16 4.96
CA GLN A 113 -0.15 -2.61 6.05
C GLN A 113 1.28 -2.88 5.54
N PRO A 114 2.27 -2.05 5.92
CA PRO A 114 3.66 -2.28 5.53
C PRO A 114 4.32 -3.39 6.37
N LEU A 115 5.10 -4.23 5.70
CA LEU A 115 5.99 -5.25 6.25
C LEU A 115 7.41 -4.95 5.77
N ASN A 116 8.39 -4.98 6.66
CA ASN A 116 9.79 -4.80 6.32
C ASN A 116 10.34 -6.05 5.63
N VAL A 117 11.23 -5.83 4.65
CA VAL A 117 11.95 -6.89 3.95
C VAL A 117 13.38 -6.93 4.45
N THR A 118 13.75 -8.00 5.15
CA THR A 118 15.09 -8.14 5.77
C THR A 118 16.08 -8.88 4.88
N SER A 119 15.59 -9.74 3.98
CA SER A 119 16.39 -10.36 2.92
C SER A 119 15.53 -10.61 1.68
N VAL A 120 16.12 -10.39 0.51
CA VAL A 120 15.55 -10.79 -0.78
C VAL A 120 16.53 -11.80 -1.38
N GLY A 121 16.12 -13.06 -1.49
CA GLY A 121 16.76 -13.95 -2.46
C GLY A 121 16.49 -13.35 -3.83
N SER A 122 17.52 -12.91 -4.54
CA SER A 122 17.40 -12.19 -5.81
C SER A 122 16.31 -12.77 -6.71
N ASP A 123 15.30 -11.95 -7.01
CA ASP A 123 14.16 -12.20 -7.92
C ASP A 123 13.18 -13.32 -7.54
N ASP A 124 13.34 -13.97 -6.38
CA ASP A 124 12.43 -15.00 -5.90
C ASP A 124 11.62 -14.54 -4.66
N TRP A 125 10.39 -14.10 -4.92
CA TRP A 125 9.42 -13.72 -3.87
C TRP A 125 8.95 -14.91 -3.02
N SER A 126 9.28 -16.15 -3.40
CA SER A 126 8.89 -17.34 -2.64
C SER A 126 9.65 -17.48 -1.32
N ASN A 127 10.82 -16.84 -1.19
CA ASN A 127 11.73 -16.96 -0.05
C ASN A 127 11.93 -15.63 0.69
N VAL A 128 11.01 -14.68 0.54
CA VAL A 128 11.12 -13.36 1.18
C VAL A 128 10.89 -13.46 2.69
N VAL A 129 11.83 -12.94 3.47
CA VAL A 129 11.66 -12.82 4.94
C VAL A 129 11.00 -11.50 5.25
N LEU A 130 9.83 -11.57 5.90
CA LEU A 130 9.01 -10.43 6.25
C LEU A 130 8.94 -10.27 7.76
N GLU A 131 9.13 -9.03 8.21
CA GLU A 131 8.92 -8.63 9.59
C GLU A 131 7.89 -7.51 9.64
N PRO A 132 7.11 -7.38 10.73
CA PRO A 132 6.30 -6.19 10.92
C PRO A 132 7.17 -4.94 10.79
N ALA A 133 6.65 -3.90 10.13
CA ALA A 133 7.31 -2.61 10.19
C ALA A 133 7.45 -2.17 11.66
N LYS A 134 8.65 -1.68 12.05
CA LYS A 134 8.93 -1.20 13.41
C LYS A 134 7.84 -0.24 13.90
N ASP A 135 7.33 0.55 12.96
CA ASP A 135 6.19 1.42 13.15
C ASP A 135 5.03 0.72 12.46
N GLN A 136 4.15 0.09 13.24
CA GLN A 136 2.95 -0.59 12.74
C GLN A 136 1.89 0.42 12.27
N CYS A 137 2.32 1.40 11.48
CA CYS A 137 1.50 2.42 10.89
C CYS A 137 0.77 1.83 9.70
N GLU A 138 -0.55 1.71 9.82
CA GLU A 138 -1.39 1.57 8.64
C GLU A 138 -1.34 2.86 7.82
N ILE A 139 -1.29 2.74 6.50
CA ILE A 139 -1.45 3.86 5.58
C ILE A 139 -2.82 3.71 4.94
N VAL A 140 -3.63 4.77 4.98
CA VAL A 140 -4.99 4.75 4.40
C VAL A 140 -5.06 5.72 3.23
N PHE A 141 -5.73 5.33 2.16
CA PHE A 141 -6.01 6.21 1.02
C PHE A 141 -7.51 6.27 0.76
N GLN A 142 -8.02 7.47 0.60
CA GLN A 142 -9.43 7.75 0.31
C GLN A 142 -9.54 8.45 -1.05
N PRO A 143 -10.44 8.01 -1.94
CA PRO A 143 -10.74 8.75 -3.15
C PRO A 143 -11.43 10.06 -2.78
N VAL A 144 -10.92 11.18 -3.30
CA VAL A 144 -11.51 12.52 -3.06
C VAL A 144 -12.12 13.12 -4.33
N GLU A 145 -11.60 12.72 -5.48
CA GLU A 145 -12.10 13.04 -6.82
C GLU A 145 -11.78 11.85 -7.74
N PRO A 146 -12.38 11.75 -8.95
CA PRO A 146 -11.97 10.76 -9.94
C PRO A 146 -10.46 10.81 -10.17
N ASP A 147 -9.79 9.66 -10.01
CA ASP A 147 -8.34 9.50 -10.19
C ASP A 147 -7.49 10.41 -9.30
N VAL A 148 -8.01 10.78 -8.12
CA VAL A 148 -7.27 11.48 -7.07
C VAL A 148 -7.54 10.80 -5.74
N TYR A 149 -6.47 10.31 -5.12
CA TYR A 149 -6.52 9.73 -3.77
C TYR A 149 -5.75 10.62 -2.79
N MET A 150 -6.32 10.80 -1.62
CA MET A 150 -5.66 11.43 -0.48
C MET A 150 -5.27 10.34 0.52
N GLY A 151 -3.98 10.26 0.82
CA GLY A 151 -3.42 9.29 1.76
C GLY A 151 -3.08 9.93 3.10
N THR A 152 -3.26 9.21 4.19
CA THR A 152 -2.83 9.61 5.54
C THR A 152 -2.25 8.41 6.29
N ILE A 153 -1.48 8.69 7.34
CA ILE A 153 -0.98 7.69 8.28
C ILE A 153 -1.69 7.96 9.62
N PRO A 154 -2.85 7.34 9.89
CA PRO A 154 -3.58 7.56 11.12
C PRO A 154 -2.82 7.01 12.33
N ASP A 155 -2.78 7.81 13.40
CA ASP A 155 -2.28 7.53 14.76
C ASP A 155 -1.57 6.20 14.98
N CYS A 156 -0.24 6.18 14.80
CA CYS A 156 0.58 5.01 15.12
C CYS A 156 1.03 5.02 16.59
N THR A 157 0.86 3.89 17.29
CA THR A 157 1.63 3.60 18.52
C THR A 157 3.07 3.26 18.15
N ARG A 158 4.02 4.13 18.51
CA ARG A 158 5.46 3.85 18.45
C ARG A 158 6.01 3.60 19.84
N ASP A 159 7.06 2.76 19.92
CA ASP A 159 7.95 2.74 21.07
C ASP A 159 8.49 4.16 21.33
N SER A 160 8.49 4.55 22.59
CA SER A 160 8.43 5.89 23.18
C SER A 160 9.55 6.91 22.89
N GLU A 161 10.35 6.78 21.82
CA GLU A 161 11.53 7.64 21.60
C GLU A 161 11.42 8.66 20.47
N VAL A 162 10.37 8.62 19.65
CA VAL A 162 10.15 9.62 18.59
C VAL A 162 8.93 10.47 18.90
N THR A 163 9.16 11.69 19.38
CA THR A 163 8.17 12.78 19.47
C THR A 163 7.41 12.88 18.15
N GLN A 164 6.09 12.62 18.20
CA GLN A 164 5.06 12.82 17.18
C GLN A 164 5.56 12.77 15.72
N LEU A 165 5.23 11.69 15.01
CA LEU A 165 5.29 11.73 13.55
C LEU A 165 4.53 12.97 13.08
N PRO A 166 5.14 13.82 12.25
CA PRO A 166 4.40 14.89 11.61
C PRO A 166 3.16 14.29 10.93
N TYR A 167 1.99 14.86 11.15
CA TYR A 167 0.84 14.59 10.30
C TYR A 167 1.18 15.13 8.91
N TYR A 168 1.68 14.24 8.07
CA TYR A 168 1.86 14.45 6.64
C TYR A 168 0.99 13.44 5.91
N GLY A 169 0.65 13.74 4.67
CA GLY A 169 -0.15 12.83 3.86
C GLY A 169 0.30 12.83 2.43
N PHE A 170 -0.48 12.17 1.62
CA PHE A 170 -0.15 11.86 0.25
C PHE A 170 -1.26 12.35 -0.66
N THR A 171 -0.90 12.78 -1.86
CA THR A 171 -1.85 12.84 -2.97
C THR A 171 -1.32 12.00 -4.09
N VAL A 172 -2.16 11.09 -4.57
CA VAL A 172 -1.86 10.25 -5.74
C VAL A 172 -2.72 10.74 -6.89
N THR A 173 -2.07 11.03 -8.01
CA THR A 173 -2.71 11.31 -9.31
C THR A 173 -2.07 10.43 -10.37
N CYS A 174 -2.60 10.47 -11.59
CA CYS A 174 -1.95 9.77 -12.70
C CYS A 174 -0.49 10.15 -12.88
N HIS A 175 -0.12 11.43 -12.73
CA HIS A 175 1.20 11.89 -13.12
C HIS A 175 2.19 12.02 -11.96
N SER A 176 1.71 12.00 -10.73
CA SER A 176 2.56 12.19 -9.57
C SER A 176 1.99 11.60 -8.30
N VAL A 177 2.91 11.26 -7.39
CA VAL A 177 2.62 11.16 -5.97
C VAL A 177 3.32 12.30 -5.27
N ASN A 178 2.59 13.01 -4.42
CA ASN A 178 3.14 14.10 -3.63
C ASN A 178 3.00 13.78 -2.15
N THR A 179 3.99 14.17 -1.37
CA THR A 179 3.89 14.20 0.09
C THR A 179 3.59 15.61 0.55
N LEU A 180 2.66 15.77 1.47
CA LEU A 180 2.12 17.05 1.90
C LEU A 180 2.26 17.22 3.41
N ILE A 181 2.60 18.43 3.86
CA ILE A 181 2.53 18.80 5.27
C ILE A 181 1.15 19.40 5.56
N TYR A 182 0.46 18.90 6.58
CA TYR A 182 -0.84 19.45 7.00
C TYR A 182 -0.73 20.49 8.13
N PHE A 183 0.35 20.47 8.92
CA PHE A 183 0.50 21.33 10.11
C PHE A 183 1.89 21.98 10.17
N GLN A 184 1.96 23.20 10.70
CA GLN A 184 3.22 23.93 10.84
C GLN A 184 4.23 23.19 11.73
N SER A 185 3.77 22.57 12.84
CA SER A 185 4.61 21.75 13.71
C SER A 185 5.26 20.58 12.98
N SER A 186 4.58 20.03 11.97
CA SER A 186 5.11 18.96 11.14
C SER A 186 6.23 19.41 10.21
N ARG A 187 6.18 20.66 9.73
CA ARG A 187 7.21 21.27 8.89
C ARG A 187 8.52 21.46 9.64
N GLU A 188 8.43 21.80 10.92
CA GLU A 188 9.59 21.98 11.79
C GLU A 188 10.28 20.65 12.12
N ALA A 189 9.53 19.54 12.09
CA ALA A 189 10.06 18.19 12.31
C ALA A 189 10.67 17.54 11.06
N ILE A 190 10.16 17.85 9.86
CA ILE A 190 10.70 17.38 8.58
C ILE A 190 10.81 18.57 7.63
N SER A 191 11.97 19.21 7.63
CA SER A 191 12.21 20.47 6.90
C SER A 191 12.17 20.34 5.38
N LYS A 192 12.31 19.13 4.83
CA LYS A 192 12.42 18.87 3.37
C LYS A 192 11.10 18.46 2.70
N LEU A 193 9.95 18.68 3.33
CA LEU A 193 8.64 18.46 2.70
C LEU A 193 8.09 19.80 2.17
N PRO A 194 7.32 19.82 1.06
CA PRO A 194 6.74 18.68 0.34
C PRO A 194 7.63 18.09 -0.76
N TYR A 195 7.57 16.77 -0.98
CA TYR A 195 8.16 16.14 -2.17
C TYR A 195 7.12 15.97 -3.29
N VAL A 196 7.55 16.20 -4.53
CA VAL A 196 6.73 15.99 -5.74
C VAL A 196 7.41 14.92 -6.61
N PHE A 197 6.91 13.69 -6.53
CA PHE A 197 7.42 12.57 -7.31
C PHE A 197 6.65 12.43 -8.62
N LYS A 198 7.33 12.56 -9.75
CA LYS A 198 6.72 12.36 -11.08
C LYS A 198 6.90 10.91 -11.51
N ASN A 199 5.84 10.32 -12.05
CA ASN A 199 5.92 9.00 -12.65
C ASN A 199 6.80 9.07 -13.92
N THR A 200 7.74 8.15 -14.06
CA THR A 200 8.60 8.00 -15.24
C THR A 200 8.45 6.68 -15.96
N GLN A 201 7.84 5.69 -15.30
CA GLN A 201 7.56 4.38 -15.87
C GLN A 201 6.37 3.80 -15.12
N ARG A 202 5.40 3.24 -15.84
CA ARG A 202 4.31 2.47 -15.23
C ARG A 202 4.57 1.00 -15.32
N PHE A 203 4.13 0.26 -14.32
CA PHE A 203 4.07 -1.19 -14.39
C PHE A 203 2.63 -1.64 -14.61
N LEU A 204 2.45 -2.60 -15.52
CA LEU A 204 1.17 -3.24 -15.74
C LEU A 204 0.74 -3.97 -14.47
N LEU A 205 -0.55 -3.91 -14.16
CA LEU A 205 -1.11 -4.79 -13.13
C LEU A 205 -1.09 -6.23 -13.64
N PRO A 206 -0.81 -7.23 -12.77
CA PRO A 206 -0.88 -8.63 -13.14
C PRO A 206 -2.26 -9.03 -13.66
N ASP A 207 -2.28 -9.92 -14.66
CA ASP A 207 -3.50 -10.46 -15.24
C ASP A 207 -4.43 -11.11 -14.20
N SER A 208 -3.87 -11.70 -13.15
CA SER A 208 -4.65 -12.28 -12.05
C SER A 208 -5.57 -11.27 -11.36
N LEU A 209 -5.22 -9.98 -11.35
CA LEU A 209 -6.05 -8.93 -10.78
C LEU A 209 -7.04 -8.36 -11.81
N THR A 210 -6.62 -8.22 -13.06
CA THR A 210 -7.42 -7.55 -14.10
C THR A 210 -8.41 -8.48 -14.81
N GLN A 211 -8.14 -9.79 -14.91
CA GLN A 211 -9.02 -10.75 -15.60
C GLN A 211 -10.39 -10.91 -14.93
N THR A 212 -10.50 -10.63 -13.63
CA THR A 212 -11.79 -10.62 -12.91
C THR A 212 -12.67 -9.43 -13.28
N SER A 213 -12.08 -8.39 -13.90
CA SER A 213 -12.74 -7.17 -14.34
C SER A 213 -12.56 -7.02 -15.85
N ARG A 214 -13.39 -7.73 -16.63
CA ARG A 214 -13.28 -7.84 -18.10
C ARG A 214 -13.24 -6.50 -18.86
N ASP A 215 -13.68 -5.41 -18.23
CA ASP A 215 -13.73 -4.07 -18.83
C ASP A 215 -12.82 -3.06 -18.10
N PHE A 216 -11.83 -3.53 -17.32
CA PHE A 216 -10.90 -2.63 -16.66
C PHE A 216 -10.00 -1.93 -17.66
N VAL A 217 -10.18 -0.60 -17.76
CA VAL A 217 -9.28 0.30 -18.47
C VAL A 217 -8.57 1.16 -17.42
N PRO A 218 -7.22 1.12 -17.36
CA PRO A 218 -6.48 1.93 -16.41
C PRO A 218 -6.73 3.43 -16.66
N PRO A 219 -7.04 4.22 -15.62
CA PRO A 219 -7.39 5.64 -15.77
C PRO A 219 -6.26 6.47 -16.39
N CYS A 220 -5.01 6.07 -16.17
CA CYS A 220 -3.83 6.83 -16.60
C CYS A 220 -3.20 6.36 -17.90
N GLY A 221 -3.77 5.32 -18.52
CA GLY A 221 -3.14 4.57 -19.61
C GLY A 221 -1.81 3.91 -19.20
N TYR A 222 -1.24 3.12 -20.11
CA TYR A 222 0.13 2.61 -20.01
C TYR A 222 0.93 3.20 -21.17
N ASN A 223 1.71 4.24 -20.91
CA ASN A 223 2.69 4.78 -21.87
C ASN A 223 4.09 4.44 -21.38
#